data_AF-A0A3D1STT8-F1
#
_entry.id   AF-A0A3D1STT8-F1
#
_cell.length_a   1.000
_cell.length_b   1.000
_cell.length_c   1.000
_cell.angle_alpha   90.00
_cell.angle_beta   90.00
_cell.angle_gamma   90.00
#
_symmetry.space_group_name_H-M   'P 1'
#
loop_
_entity.id
_entity.type
_entity.pdbx_description
1 polymer ?
#
loop_
_entity_poly.entity_id
_entity_poly.type
_entity_poly.pdbx_seq_one_letter_code
_entity_poly.pdbx_strand_id
1 'polypeptide(L)' 'KGELISRLAAFDAVRAVYGDLPYRVVFLIEGEEEIGSPSLSDFIRTHKDRLAADACVWEGALTDDEGRFHMELGC' A
#
# COMPACT_ATOMS: atom_id res chain seq x y z
N LYS A 1 11.52 0.48 1.52
CA LYS A 1 11.87 -0.05 0.16
C LYS A 1 11.63 -1.56 0.00
N GLY A 2 12.13 -2.44 0.88
CA GLY A 2 11.90 -3.89 0.74
C GLY A 2 10.42 -4.28 0.79
N GLU A 3 9.67 -3.65 1.69
CA GLU A 3 8.23 -3.84 1.86
C GLU A 3 7.43 -3.61 0.56
N LEU A 4 7.64 -2.48 -0.10
CA LEU A 4 7.10 -2.19 -1.44
C LEU A 4 7.35 -3.33 -2.44
N ILE A 5 8.61 -3.77 -2.58
CA ILE A 5 8.97 -4.80 -3.55
C ILE A 5 8.32 -6.14 -3.19
N SER A 6 8.27 -6.50 -1.91
CA SER A 6 7.61 -7.72 -1.44
C SER A 6 6.12 -7.73 -1.76
N ARG A 7 5.42 -6.58 -1.64
CA ARG A 7 3.99 -6.49 -2.00
C ARG A 7 3.75 -6.63 -3.49
N LEU A 8 4.59 -6.01 -4.34
CA LEU A 8 4.49 -6.16 -5.79
C LEU A 8 4.72 -7.62 -6.20
N ALA A 9 5.75 -8.26 -5.65
CA ALA A 9 6.03 -9.67 -5.91
C ALA A 9 4.90 -10.60 -5.43
N ALA A 10 4.32 -10.34 -4.27
CA ALA A 10 3.17 -11.09 -3.76
C ALA A 10 1.94 -10.93 -4.66
N PHE A 11 1.67 -9.71 -5.13
CA PHE A 11 0.58 -9.43 -6.07
C PHE A 11 0.76 -10.21 -7.39
N ASP A 12 1.97 -10.18 -7.96
CA ASP A 12 2.29 -10.94 -9.18
C ASP A 12 2.14 -12.45 -8.96
N ALA A 13 2.62 -12.98 -7.83
CA ALA A 13 2.50 -14.40 -7.51
C ALA A 13 1.03 -14.85 -7.36
N VAL A 14 0.19 -14.05 -6.70
CA VAL A 14 -1.25 -14.34 -6.58
C VAL A 14 -1.91 -14.33 -7.95
N ARG A 15 -1.63 -13.32 -8.79
CA ARG A 15 -2.18 -13.26 -10.14
C ARG A 15 -1.72 -14.40 -11.04
N ALA A 16 -0.47 -14.86 -10.88
CA ALA A 16 0.04 -15.99 -11.65
C ALA A 16 -0.72 -17.30 -11.36
N VAL A 17 -1.24 -17.48 -10.14
CA VAL A 17 -1.97 -18.68 -9.73
C VAL A 17 -3.47 -18.55 -10.02
N TYR A 18 -4.06 -17.39 -9.70
CA TYR A 18 -5.51 -17.21 -9.70
C TYR A 18 -6.04 -16.41 -10.91
N GLY A 19 -5.15 -15.83 -11.72
CA GLY A 19 -5.52 -14.96 -12.84
C GLY A 19 -5.90 -13.55 -12.37
N ASP A 20 -6.90 -12.97 -13.03
CA ASP A 20 -7.39 -11.64 -12.66
C ASP A 20 -8.18 -11.68 -11.35
N LEU A 21 -7.94 -10.68 -10.50
CA LEU A 21 -8.62 -10.57 -9.22
C LEU A 21 -10.05 -10.05 -9.43
N PRO A 22 -11.03 -10.50 -8.62
CA PRO A 22 -12.41 -10.02 -8.71
C PRO A 22 -12.59 -8.59 -8.16
N TYR A 23 -11.50 -7.91 -7.82
CA TYR A 23 -11.46 -6.56 -7.29
C TYR A 23 -10.27 -5.77 -7.86
N ARG A 24 -10.37 -4.44 -7.80
CA ARG A 24 -9.31 -3.53 -8.26
C ARG A 24 -8.30 -3.27 -7.16
N VAL A 25 -7.02 -3.34 -7.51
CA VAL A 25 -5.90 -2.93 -6.64
C VAL A 25 -5.25 -1.69 -7.24
N VAL A 26 -5.03 -0.66 -6.41
CA VAL A 26 -4.32 0.57 -6.78
C VAL A 26 -3.08 0.66 -5.89
N PHE A 27 -1.91 0.68 -6.53
CA PHE A 27 -0.65 1.01 -5.85
C PHE A 27 -0.40 2.52 -5.97
N LEU A 28 -0.43 3.22 -4.85
CA LEU A 28 0.02 4.60 -4.73
C LEU A 28 1.43 4.58 -4.13
N ILE A 29 2.43 4.93 -4.94
CA ILE A 29 3.84 4.89 -4.56
C ILE A 29 4.40 6.30 -4.72
N GLU A 30 5.02 6.81 -3.66
CA GLU A 30 5.60 8.13 -3.62
C GLU A 30 7.01 8.07 -2.99
N GLY A 31 7.80 9.14 -3.12
CA GLY A 31 9.24 9.13 -2.76
C GLY A 31 9.66 10.27 -1.84
N GLU A 32 8.73 11.07 -1.38
CA GLU A 32 8.88 12.24 -0.53
C GLU A 32 8.48 11.98 0.93
N GLU A 33 8.16 10.74 1.33
CA GLU A 33 7.75 10.36 2.69
C GLU A 33 8.74 10.87 3.75
N GLU A 34 10.05 10.68 3.50
CA GLU A 34 11.15 11.11 4.37
C GLU A 34 11.24 12.64 4.55
N ILE A 35 10.51 13.40 3.73
CA ILE A 35 10.39 14.87 3.82
C ILE A 35 8.95 15.33 4.07
N GLY A 36 8.07 14.42 4.50
CA GLY A 36 6.68 14.69 4.89
C GLY A 36 5.69 14.77 3.72
N SER A 37 6.02 14.18 2.56
CA SER A 37 5.12 14.02 1.42
C SER A 37 4.44 15.33 0.93
N PRO A 38 5.18 16.44 0.72
CA PRO A 38 4.59 17.75 0.42
C PRO A 38 3.67 17.75 -0.81
N SER A 39 3.94 16.92 -1.82
CA SER A 39 3.15 16.87 -3.06
C SER A 39 1.95 15.91 -3.01
N LEU A 40 1.90 15.02 -2.00
CA LEU A 40 0.96 13.89 -1.99
C LEU A 40 -0.50 14.34 -1.88
N SER A 41 -0.78 15.34 -1.04
CA SER A 41 -2.14 15.86 -0.83
C SER A 41 -2.75 16.41 -2.14
N ASP A 42 -1.97 17.18 -2.89
CA ASP A 42 -2.41 17.74 -4.17
C ASP A 42 -2.56 16.67 -5.25
N PHE A 43 -1.67 15.67 -5.27
CA PHE A 43 -1.80 14.51 -6.17
C PHE A 43 -3.10 13.75 -5.92
N ILE A 44 -3.42 13.44 -4.65
CA ILE A 44 -4.65 12.73 -4.28
C ILE A 44 -5.89 13.53 -4.69
N ARG A 45 -5.92 14.83 -4.40
CA ARG A 45 -7.04 15.71 -4.78
C ARG A 45 -7.24 15.74 -6.30
N THR A 46 -6.16 15.78 -7.06
CA THR A 46 -6.17 15.84 -8.53
C THR A 46 -6.61 14.52 -9.17
N HIS A 47 -6.32 13.38 -8.53
CA HIS A 47 -6.59 12.04 -9.06
C HIS A 47 -7.64 11.26 -8.28
N LYS A 48 -8.50 11.95 -7.52
CA LYS A 48 -9.48 11.36 -6.59
C LYS A 48 -10.29 10.22 -7.23
N ASP A 49 -10.79 10.41 -8.44
CA ASP A 49 -11.63 9.40 -9.11
C ASP A 49 -10.85 8.14 -9.50
N ARG A 50 -9.55 8.28 -9.83
CA ARG A 50 -8.67 7.14 -10.14
C ARG A 50 -8.23 6.40 -8.89
N LEU A 51 -8.10 7.12 -7.77
CA LEU A 51 -7.62 6.60 -6.49
C LEU A 51 -8.75 6.11 -5.57
N ALA A 52 -10.02 6.34 -5.93
CA ALA A 52 -11.16 5.88 -5.16
C ALA A 52 -11.04 4.38 -4.84
N ALA A 53 -11.21 4.01 -3.57
CA ALA A 53 -11.09 2.65 -3.07
C ALA A 53 -11.97 2.49 -1.82
N ASP A 54 -12.46 1.26 -1.59
CA ASP A 54 -13.28 0.92 -0.41
C ASP A 54 -12.43 0.76 0.86
N ALA A 55 -11.14 0.49 0.71
CA ALA A 55 -10.17 0.35 1.79
C ALA A 55 -8.78 0.83 1.35
N CYS A 56 -7.99 1.31 2.32
CA CYS A 56 -6.60 1.69 2.14
C CYS A 56 -5.74 0.88 3.13
N VAL A 57 -4.64 0.30 2.64
CA VAL A 57 -3.63 -0.34 3.47
C VAL A 57 -2.36 0.48 3.32
N TRP A 58 -1.91 1.09 4.41
CA TRP A 58 -0.69 1.89 4.46
C TRP A 58 0.54 0.99 4.67
N GLU A 59 1.74 1.48 4.35
CA GLU A 59 2.97 0.76 4.72
C GLU A 59 3.05 0.63 6.24
N GLY A 60 3.37 -0.56 6.75
CA GLY A 60 3.36 -0.85 8.18
C GLY A 60 2.75 -2.20 8.51
N ALA A 61 3.62 -3.16 8.81
CA ALA A 61 3.30 -4.31 9.62
C ALA A 61 4.50 -4.53 10.55
N LEU A 62 4.24 -4.55 11.85
CA LEU A 62 5.28 -4.71 12.86
C LEU A 62 5.18 -6.10 13.46
N THR A 63 6.32 -6.67 13.78
CA THR A 63 6.41 -7.86 14.63
C THR A 63 7.13 -7.45 15.90
N ASP A 64 6.60 -7.81 17.05
CA ASP A 64 7.30 -7.57 18.32
C ASP A 64 8.40 -8.62 18.58
N ASP A 65 9.15 -8.43 19.66
CA ASP A 65 10.26 -9.31 20.04
C ASP A 65 9.82 -10.77 20.31
N GLU A 66 8.52 -11.00 20.52
CA GLU A 66 7.92 -12.32 20.73
C GLU A 66 7.39 -12.94 19.41
N GLY A 67 7.52 -12.26 18.28
CA GLY A 67 7.07 -12.75 16.98
C GLY A 67 5.59 -12.49 16.69
N ARG A 68 4.90 -11.66 17.48
CA ARG A 68 3.47 -11.38 17.27
C ARG A 68 3.28 -10.26 16.26
N PHE A 69 2.33 -10.45 15.34
CA PHE A 69 1.95 -9.43 14.38
C PHE A 69 1.12 -8.32 15.03
N HIS A 70 1.46 -7.08 14.68
CA HIS A 70 0.73 -5.89 15.06
C HIS A 70 0.15 -5.20 13.83
N MET A 71 -1.10 -4.76 13.96
CA MET A 71 -1.80 -3.94 12.98
C MET A 71 -2.15 -2.61 13.62
N GLU A 72 -1.74 -1.53 12.98
CA GLU A 72 -2.02 -0.16 13.41
C GLU A 72 -3.23 0.37 12.65
N LEU A 73 -4.16 1.00 13.38
CA LEU A 73 -5.41 1.54 12.83
C LEU A 73 -5.49 3.07 12.96
N GLY A 74 -4.38 3.70 13.34
CA GLY A 74 -4.25 5.14 13.56
C GLY A 74 -2.98 5.46 14.33
N CYS A 75 -2.55 6.72 14.25
CA CYS A 75 -1.38 7.27 14.94
C CYS A 75 -1.73 7.97 16.26
#